data_AF-A0A963QL00-F1
#
_entry.id   AF-A0A963QL00-F1
#
_cell.length_a   1.000
_cell.length_b   1.000
_cell.length_c   1.000
_cell.angle_alpha   90.00
_cell.angle_beta   90.00
_cell.angle_gamma   90.00
#
_symmetry.space_group_name_H-M   'P 1'
#
loop_
_entity.id
_entity.type
_entity.pdbx_description
1 polymer ?
#
loop_
_entity_poly.entity_id
_entity_poly.type
_entity_poly.pdbx_seq_one_letter_code
_entity_poly.pdbx_strand_id
1 'polypeptide(L)'
;MHRLILFPLIALLAACGHDEPGIEVRTVPVPTPVPCVNTADLPTVTPKSSLTGDARADTVILRAENLDLRAENGDLRALIVPGCTTVPAS
;
A
#
# COMPACT_ATOMS: atom_id res chain seq x y z
N MET A 1 -62.22 7.71 37.80
CA MET A 1 -61.43 6.47 37.99
C MET A 1 -60.56 6.09 36.77
N HIS A 2 -60.11 7.06 35.95
CA HIS A 2 -59.38 6.80 34.68
C HIS A 2 -57.90 7.25 34.71
N ARG A 3 -57.41 7.79 35.83
CA ARG A 3 -56.07 8.40 35.96
C ARG A 3 -54.98 7.47 36.50
N LEU A 4 -55.32 6.25 36.93
CA LEU A 4 -54.39 5.34 37.60
C LEU A 4 -53.72 4.29 36.69
N ILE A 5 -54.12 4.20 35.41
CA ILE A 5 -53.59 3.18 34.47
C ILE A 5 -52.49 3.77 33.56
N LEU A 6 -52.32 5.09 33.53
CA LEU A 6 -51.35 5.75 32.63
C LEU A 6 -49.89 5.65 33.13
N PHE A 7 -49.68 5.47 34.43
CA PHE A 7 -48.36 5.46 35.04
C PHE A 7 -47.53 4.18 34.79
N PRO A 8 -48.08 2.94 34.86
CA PRO A 8 -47.27 1.74 34.62
C PRO A 8 -46.86 1.59 33.15
N LEU A 9 -47.61 2.17 32.21
CA LEU A 9 -47.31 2.07 30.79
C LEU A 9 -46.03 2.87 30.43
N ILE A 10 -45.84 4.06 31.02
CA ILE A 10 -44.67 4.92 30.74
C ILE A 10 -43.37 4.27 31.23
N ALA A 11 -43.42 3.55 32.36
CA ALA A 11 -42.25 2.86 32.91
C ALA A 11 -41.77 1.69 32.02
N LEU A 12 -42.68 1.01 31.30
CA LEU A 12 -42.30 -0.06 30.37
C LEU A 12 -41.62 0.45 29.08
N LEU A 13 -41.94 1.67 28.63
CA LEU A 13 -41.34 2.24 27.43
C LEU A 13 -39.91 2.80 27.64
N ALA A 14 -39.53 3.12 28.89
CA ALA A 14 -38.19 3.61 29.21
C ALA A 14 -37.12 2.51 29.23
N ALA A 15 -37.50 1.23 29.28
CA ALA A 15 -36.59 0.10 29.31
C ALA A 15 -36.05 -0.32 27.93
N CYS A 16 -36.51 0.31 26.84
CA CYS A 16 -36.05 0.05 25.47
C CYS A 16 -34.98 1.06 24.99
N GLY A 17 -34.19 1.63 25.90
CA GLY A 17 -32.95 2.30 25.52
C GLY A 17 -31.89 1.25 25.18
N HIS A 18 -31.83 0.84 23.92
CA HIS A 18 -30.66 0.09 23.44
C HIS A 18 -29.45 1.02 23.50
N ASP A 19 -28.52 0.74 24.42
CA ASP A 19 -27.15 1.21 24.29
C ASP A 19 -26.57 0.56 23.03
N GLU A 20 -26.67 1.24 21.89
CA GLU A 20 -25.86 0.89 20.74
C GLU A 20 -24.40 0.97 21.19
N PRO A 21 -23.58 -0.08 21.00
CA PRO A 21 -22.17 -0.01 21.36
C PRO A 21 -21.56 1.13 20.55
N GLY A 22 -21.31 2.25 21.22
CA GLY A 22 -20.70 3.43 20.62
C GLY A 22 -19.39 3.03 19.96
N ILE A 23 -19.12 3.56 18.78
CA ILE A 23 -17.87 3.30 18.06
C ILE A 23 -16.70 3.75 18.95
N GLU A 24 -15.93 2.78 19.44
CA GLU A 24 -14.75 3.04 20.25
C GLU A 24 -13.55 3.26 19.31
N VAL A 25 -13.17 4.53 19.13
CA VAL A 25 -11.98 4.89 18.36
C VAL A 25 -10.75 4.66 19.23
N ARG A 26 -9.89 3.72 18.82
CA ARG A 26 -8.61 3.43 19.47
C ARG A 26 -7.45 3.83 18.57
N THR A 27 -6.47 4.51 19.14
CA THR A 27 -5.19 4.77 18.45
C THR A 27 -4.30 3.54 18.60
N VAL A 28 -3.98 2.90 17.47
CA VAL A 28 -3.06 1.76 17.42
C VAL A 28 -1.71 2.24 16.91
N PRO A 29 -0.60 2.04 17.66
CA PRO A 29 0.73 2.34 17.14
C PRO A 29 1.05 1.38 15.99
N VAL A 30 1.38 1.95 14.83
CA VAL A 30 1.82 1.19 13.66
C VAL A 30 3.33 1.40 13.45
N PRO A 31 4.08 0.35 13.04
CA PRO A 31 5.50 0.51 12.72
C PRO A 31 5.70 1.52 11.59
N THR A 32 6.75 2.34 11.69
CA THR A 32 7.16 3.20 10.58
C THR A 32 7.90 2.37 9.52
N PRO A 33 7.55 2.50 8.23
CA PRO A 33 8.27 1.81 7.16
C PRO A 33 9.76 2.18 7.17
N VAL A 34 10.62 1.16 7.14
CA VAL A 34 12.07 1.34 7.01
C VAL A 34 12.45 0.97 5.57
N PRO A 35 13.22 1.81 4.85
CA PRO A 35 13.72 1.46 3.53
C PRO A 35 14.55 0.19 3.57
N CYS A 36 14.21 -0.78 2.72
CA CYS A 36 14.91 -2.06 2.62
C CYS A 36 16.12 -2.02 1.67
N VAL A 37 16.29 -0.94 0.93
CA VAL A 37 17.43 -0.68 0.03
C VAL A 37 17.96 0.71 0.31
N ASN A 38 19.28 0.84 0.37
CA ASN A 38 19.94 2.14 0.43
C ASN A 38 19.89 2.80 -0.96
N THR A 39 19.41 4.04 -1.02
CA THR A 39 19.28 4.77 -2.29
C THR A 39 20.61 5.01 -3.00
N ALA A 40 21.72 5.04 -2.26
CA ALA A 40 23.06 5.14 -2.83
C ALA A 40 23.48 3.90 -3.64
N ASP A 41 22.84 2.76 -3.40
CA ASP A 41 23.15 1.49 -4.09
C ASP A 41 22.31 1.28 -5.35
N LEU A 42 21.36 2.19 -5.64
CA LEU A 42 20.51 2.08 -6.84
C LEU A 42 21.35 2.27 -8.11
N PRO A 43 21.22 1.38 -9.11
CA PRO A 43 21.91 1.54 -10.37
C PRO A 43 21.47 2.83 -11.07
N THR A 44 22.40 3.45 -11.81
CA THR A 44 22.08 4.61 -12.64
C THR A 44 21.21 4.17 -13.80
N VAL A 45 20.12 4.91 -14.05
CA VAL A 45 19.20 4.62 -15.16
C VAL A 45 19.86 4.94 -16.48
N THR A 46 19.89 3.98 -17.42
CA THR A 46 20.37 4.23 -18.78
C THR A 46 19.44 5.22 -19.50
N PRO A 47 19.98 6.31 -20.08
CA PRO A 47 19.19 7.25 -20.84
C PRO A 47 18.63 6.61 -22.11
N LYS A 48 17.39 6.96 -22.46
CA LYS A 48 16.77 6.51 -23.71
C LYS A 48 17.42 7.18 -24.92
N SER A 49 17.66 6.39 -25.95
CA SER A 49 18.10 6.84 -27.27
C SER A 49 16.92 7.44 -28.03
N SER A 50 17.24 8.39 -28.91
CA SER A 50 16.26 8.94 -29.85
C SER A 50 16.00 7.96 -30.98
N LEU A 51 14.74 7.78 -31.34
CA LEU A 51 14.34 7.04 -32.54
C LEU A 51 14.45 7.93 -33.77
N THR A 52 14.85 7.32 -34.89
CA THR A 52 15.10 7.99 -36.17
C THR A 52 13.87 8.03 -37.06
N GLY A 53 12.89 7.15 -36.82
CA GLY A 53 11.73 6.94 -37.68
C GLY A 53 11.96 5.92 -38.80
N ASP A 54 13.20 5.47 -38.99
CA ASP A 54 13.51 4.32 -39.86
C ASP A 54 13.35 3.02 -39.08
N ALA A 55 12.41 2.17 -39.51
CA ALA A 55 12.06 0.95 -38.78
C ALA A 55 13.25 -0.02 -38.61
N ARG A 56 14.18 -0.06 -39.57
CA ARG A 56 15.32 -0.97 -39.51
C ARG A 56 16.36 -0.47 -38.51
N ALA A 57 16.68 0.82 -38.53
CA ALA A 57 17.57 1.46 -37.57
C ALA A 57 16.99 1.42 -36.16
N ASP A 58 15.71 1.77 -36.01
CA ASP A 58 15.02 1.83 -34.71
C ASP A 58 14.93 0.44 -34.07
N THR A 59 14.76 -0.63 -34.86
CA THR A 59 14.78 -2.00 -34.32
C THR A 59 16.14 -2.36 -33.70
N VAL A 60 17.25 -1.90 -34.29
CA VAL A 60 18.59 -2.14 -33.73
C VAL A 60 18.78 -1.36 -32.42
N ILE A 61 18.35 -0.10 -32.38
CA ILE A 61 18.39 0.75 -31.18
C ILE A 61 17.60 0.09 -30.04
N LEU A 62 16.32 -0.23 -30.29
CA LEU A 62 15.43 -0.81 -29.28
C LEU A 62 15.90 -2.19 -28.79
N ARG A 63 16.60 -2.96 -29.63
CA ARG A 63 17.17 -4.25 -29.24
C ARG A 63 18.32 -4.07 -28.26
N ALA A 64 19.21 -3.11 -28.52
CA ALA A 64 20.32 -2.80 -27.62
C ALA A 64 19.78 -2.32 -26.27
N GLU A 65 18.85 -1.35 -26.28
CA GLU A 65 18.22 -0.85 -25.05
C GLU A 65 17.50 -1.94 -24.25
N ASN A 66 16.84 -2.89 -24.92
CA ASN A 66 16.21 -4.01 -24.23
C ASN A 66 17.21 -4.92 -23.51
N LEU A 67 18.41 -5.09 -24.04
CA LEU A 67 19.46 -5.87 -23.38
C LEU A 67 19.97 -5.14 -22.15
N ASP A 68 20.20 -3.84 -22.25
CA ASP A 68 20.65 -3.01 -21.14
C ASP A 68 19.61 -2.99 -20.02
N LEU A 69 18.32 -2.78 -20.35
CA LEU A 69 17.22 -2.82 -19.38
C LEU A 69 17.10 -4.18 -18.66
N ARG A 70 17.41 -5.29 -19.34
CA ARG A 70 17.41 -6.62 -18.70
C ARG A 70 18.56 -6.78 -17.72
N ALA A 71 19.73 -6.23 -18.05
CA ALA A 71 20.88 -6.21 -17.14
C ALA A 71 20.57 -5.37 -15.90
N GLU A 72 20.08 -4.14 -16.07
CA GLU A 72 19.67 -3.26 -14.97
C GLU A 72 18.61 -3.89 -14.07
N ASN A 73 17.62 -4.59 -14.66
CA ASN A 73 16.62 -5.31 -13.89
C ASN A 73 17.25 -6.45 -13.05
N GLY A 74 18.25 -7.14 -13.61
CA GLY A 74 19.05 -8.12 -12.89
C GLY A 74 19.71 -7.52 -11.64
N ASP A 75 20.35 -6.37 -11.80
CA ASP A 75 21.02 -5.65 -10.71
C ASP A 75 20.01 -5.18 -9.64
N LEU A 76 18.89 -4.61 -10.05
CA LEU A 76 17.81 -4.21 -9.15
C LEU A 76 17.26 -5.40 -8.36
N ARG A 77 17.05 -6.55 -9.00
CA ARG A 77 16.58 -7.77 -8.31
C ARG A 77 17.61 -8.26 -7.30
N ALA A 78 18.90 -8.17 -7.61
CA ALA A 78 19.97 -8.54 -6.67
C ALA A 78 19.98 -7.66 -5.41
N LEU A 79 19.57 -6.39 -5.53
CA LEU A 79 19.41 -5.48 -4.38
C LEU A 79 18.12 -5.74 -3.60
N ILE A 80 16.99 -5.88 -4.30
CA ILE A 80 15.66 -5.95 -3.67
C ILE A 80 15.39 -7.31 -3.01
N VAL A 81 15.78 -8.43 -3.63
CA VAL A 81 15.42 -9.76 -3.14
C VAL A 81 15.94 -10.00 -1.72
N PRO A 82 17.22 -9.73 -1.38
CA PRO A 82 17.73 -9.94 -0.03
C PRO A 82 17.16 -8.95 1.00
N GLY A 83 16.91 -7.70 0.60
CA GLY A 83 16.55 -6.63 1.54
C GLY A 83 15.04 -6.48 1.80
N CYS A 84 14.19 -6.75 0.80
CA CYS A 84 12.78 -6.32 0.82
C CYS A 84 11.76 -7.47 0.86
N THR A 85 12.18 -8.73 0.73
CA THR A 85 11.24 -9.88 0.68
C THR A 85 11.12 -10.61 2.02
N THR A 86 11.99 -10.30 2.98
CA THR A 86 11.89 -10.85 4.33
C THR A 86 11.00 -9.93 5.17
N VAL A 87 9.88 -10.47 5.66
CA VAL A 87 9.12 -9.82 6.74
C VAL A 87 10.03 -9.78 7.96
N PRO A 88 10.33 -8.60 8.55
CA PRO A 88 11.14 -8.55 9.75
C PRO A 88 10.45 -9.38 10.85
N ALA A 89 11.22 -10.22 11.53
CA ALA A 89 10.72 -10.95 12.69
C ALA A 89 10.27 -9.93 13.74
N SER A 90 8.96 -9.96 14.03
CA SER A 90 8.30 -9.21 15.11
C SER A 90 8.88 -9.53 16.47
#